data_AF-A0A956CKR7-F1
#
_entry.id   AF-A0A956CKR7-F1
#
_cell.length_a   1.000
_cell.length_b   1.000
_cell.length_c   1.000
_cell.angle_alpha   90.00
_cell.angle_beta   90.00
_cell.angle_gamma   90.00
#
_symmetry.space_group_name_H-M   'P 1'
#
loop_
_entity.id
_entity.type
_entity.pdbx_description
1 polymer ?
#
loop_
_entity_poly.entity_id
_entity_poly.type
_entity_poly.pdbx_seq_one_letter_code
_entity_poly.pdbx_strand_id
1 'polypeptide(L)'
;MSRDSHERIKPATPNVVEAEAAGYRPKLPWKWIGLFGGAIVLFSLLYWLNERKESEALRGEIVARFDQGLAPAVERYRTFRERIDGLVLEAAKENPPAKTVDPRLEIAALHKGDGIYLRIPATAAADDASIQSAAHAMAPDAITRCLGIAPTSLKGFYDQGAFLMPAWLDEAKTTTSRPRLRVLASDLGLRIARDLPGLLKTTRAQYFLLALERGESRSESPVDVFLWDLSSGKRLLSVRTEPTGELLAVRIAGAARVARDGQTGSAGADCGIAAQVKELAGEPTMGDPHGESPTGTTAPAGTAAE
;
A
#
# COMPACT_ATOMS: atom_id res chain seq x y z
N MET A 1 64.40 55.92 52.74
CA MET A 1 63.46 57.06 52.93
C MET A 1 62.33 56.84 51.94
N SER A 2 61.26 56.11 52.28
CA SER A 2 60.14 56.42 53.20
C SER A 2 59.16 57.46 52.65
N ARG A 3 57.87 57.09 52.69
CA ARG A 3 56.62 57.74 52.21
C ARG A 3 56.29 57.51 50.73
N ASP A 4 55.48 56.52 50.36
CA ASP A 4 54.13 56.14 50.81
C ASP A 4 53.10 57.25 50.53
N SER A 5 52.39 57.09 49.41
CA SER A 5 51.17 57.84 49.06
C SER A 5 50.14 56.84 48.57
N HIS A 6 49.54 56.13 49.53
CA HIS A 6 48.28 55.42 49.33
C HIS A 6 47.19 56.43 48.96
N GLU A 7 46.98 56.63 47.66
CA GLU A 7 45.78 57.30 47.14
C GLU A 7 44.59 56.36 47.40
N ARG A 8 43.82 56.65 48.46
CA ARG A 8 42.60 55.89 48.78
C ARG A 8 41.62 56.04 47.63
N ILE A 9 41.34 54.93 46.95
CA ILE A 9 40.21 54.79 46.05
C ILE A 9 38.94 55.16 46.85
N LYS A 10 38.34 56.30 46.53
CA LYS A 10 37.03 56.67 47.04
C LYS A 10 36.00 55.78 46.34
N PRO A 11 35.16 55.01 47.06
CA PRO A 11 34.08 54.28 46.42
C PRO A 11 33.16 55.29 45.74
N ALA A 12 32.82 55.03 44.48
CA ALA A 12 31.83 55.81 43.75
C ALA A 12 30.48 55.67 44.45
N THR A 13 30.13 56.64 45.29
CA THR A 13 28.77 56.77 45.82
C THR A 13 27.89 57.19 44.65
N PRO A 14 26.89 56.38 44.24
CA PRO A 14 25.93 56.82 43.25
C PRO A 14 25.25 58.08 43.80
N ASN A 15 25.16 59.12 42.98
CA ASN A 15 24.52 60.38 43.33
C ASN A 15 22.99 60.14 43.35
N VAL A 16 22.48 59.57 44.45
CA VAL A 16 21.07 59.15 44.57
C VAL A 16 20.10 60.33 44.50
N VAL A 17 20.59 61.55 44.74
CA VAL A 17 19.79 62.78 44.75
C VAL A 17 19.41 63.24 43.34
N GLU A 18 20.20 62.93 42.30
CA GLU A 18 19.82 63.22 40.91
C GLU A 18 19.00 62.08 40.27
N ALA A 19 19.03 60.87 40.85
CA ALA A 19 18.24 59.74 40.38
C ALA A 19 16.77 59.80 40.86
N GLU A 20 16.47 60.49 41.97
CA GLU A 20 15.10 60.63 42.49
C GLU A 20 14.29 61.78 41.84
N ALA A 21 14.94 62.76 41.20
CA ALA A 21 14.25 63.89 40.56
C ALA A 21 13.75 63.59 39.13
N ALA A 22 14.30 62.57 38.47
CA ALA A 22 13.76 62.08 37.21
C ALA A 22 12.72 61.00 37.53
N GLY A 23 11.48 61.42 37.86
CA GLY A 23 10.32 60.54 37.90
C GLY A 23 10.11 59.87 36.54
N TYR A 24 10.82 58.78 36.28
CA TYR A 24 10.86 58.05 35.01
C TYR A 24 9.62 57.15 34.91
N ARG A 25 8.44 57.76 34.91
CA ARG A 25 7.25 57.16 34.32
C ARG A 25 6.97 57.92 33.03
N PRO A 26 7.52 57.49 31.88
CA PRO A 26 7.10 58.08 30.62
C PRO A 26 5.57 57.97 30.59
N LYS A 27 4.88 59.10 30.43
CA LYS A 27 3.43 59.15 30.23
C LYS A 27 3.16 58.49 28.88
N LEU A 28 3.10 57.16 28.87
CA LEU A 28 2.73 56.38 27.70
C LEU A 28 1.41 56.95 27.18
N PRO A 29 1.36 57.40 25.92
CA PRO A 29 0.19 58.08 25.42
C PRO A 29 -0.89 57.03 25.10
N TRP A 30 -1.65 56.65 26.13
CA TRP A 30 -2.69 55.61 26.09
C TRP A 30 -3.69 55.76 24.92
N LYS A 31 -3.92 56.99 24.46
CA LYS A 31 -4.77 57.27 23.28
C LYS A 31 -4.23 56.62 22.00
N TRP A 32 -2.92 56.65 21.78
CA TRP A 32 -2.29 56.03 20.62
C TRP A 32 -2.27 54.50 20.73
N ILE A 33 -2.02 53.96 21.93
CA ILE A 33 -2.06 52.52 22.17
C ILE A 33 -3.46 51.96 21.87
N GLY A 34 -4.53 52.64 22.30
CA GLY A 34 -5.91 52.25 21.99
C GLY A 34 -6.21 52.28 20.49
N LEU A 35 -5.74 53.31 19.78
CA LEU A 35 -5.95 53.44 18.33
C LEU A 35 -5.21 52.35 17.56
N PHE A 36 -3.92 52.13 17.85
CA PHE A 36 -3.14 51.07 17.20
C PHE A 36 -3.67 49.67 17.56
N GLY A 37 -4.01 49.43 18.83
CA GLY A 37 -4.61 48.18 19.27
C GLY A 37 -5.93 47.89 18.55
N GLY A 38 -6.81 48.89 18.45
CA GLY A 38 -8.07 48.78 17.71
C GLY A 38 -7.87 48.50 16.21
N ALA A 39 -6.91 49.19 15.57
CA ALA A 39 -6.58 48.98 14.17
C ALA A 39 -6.05 47.56 13.89
N ILE A 40 -5.17 47.05 14.77
CA ILE A 40 -4.66 45.68 14.67
C ILE A 40 -5.80 44.67 14.78
N VAL A 41 -6.69 44.82 15.77
CA VAL A 41 -7.83 43.91 15.96
C VAL A 41 -8.76 43.93 14.75
N LEU A 42 -9.09 45.11 14.22
CA LEU A 42 -9.94 45.24 13.03
C LEU A 42 -9.30 44.59 11.80
N PHE A 43 -8.00 44.84 11.57
CA PHE A 43 -7.28 44.27 10.44
C PHE A 43 -7.17 42.74 10.56
N SER A 44 -6.87 42.22 11.74
CA SER A 44 -6.86 40.77 12.01
C SER A 44 -8.23 40.13 11.76
N LEU A 45 -9.32 40.79 12.16
CA LEU A 45 -10.68 40.30 11.93
C LEU A 45 -11.01 40.28 10.43
N LEU A 46 -10.71 41.35 9.69
CA LEU A 46 -10.93 41.43 8.25
C LEU A 46 -10.13 40.36 7.49
N TYR A 47 -8.85 40.20 7.84
CA TYR A 47 -7.98 39.17 7.27
C TYR A 47 -8.56 37.77 7.50
N TRP A 48 -9.00 37.47 8.73
CA TRP A 48 -9.59 36.18 9.07
C TRP A 48 -10.91 35.91 8.35
N LEU A 49 -11.76 36.93 8.17
CA LEU A 49 -13.00 36.81 7.39
C LEU A 49 -12.70 36.54 5.90
N ASN A 50 -11.70 37.21 5.34
CA ASN A 50 -11.31 36.97 3.94
C ASN A 50 -10.73 35.56 3.75
N GLU A 51 -9.84 35.14 4.66
CA GLU A 51 -9.25 33.80 4.62
C GLU A 51 -10.31 32.70 4.76
N ARG A 52 -11.36 32.93 5.56
CA ARG A 52 -12.52 32.03 5.65
C ARG A 52 -13.28 31.92 4.33
N LYS A 53 -13.60 33.04 3.69
CA LYS A 53 -14.30 33.05 2.39
C LYS A 53 -13.49 32.31 1.32
N GLU A 54 -12.19 32.56 1.25
CA GLU A 54 -11.32 31.90 0.27
C GLU A 54 -11.18 30.39 0.56
N SER A 55 -11.14 30.00 1.83
CA SER A 55 -11.13 28.58 2.24
C SER A 55 -12.44 27.88 1.91
N GLU A 56 -13.58 28.53 2.14
CA GLU A 56 -14.91 27.99 1.79
C GLU A 56 -15.09 27.84 0.29
N ALA A 57 -14.64 28.82 -0.50
CA ALA A 57 -14.67 28.74 -1.96
C ALA A 57 -13.83 27.57 -2.48
N LEU A 58 -12.61 27.41 -1.98
CA LEU A 58 -11.72 26.32 -2.38
C LEU A 58 -12.25 24.95 -1.96
N ARG A 59 -12.83 24.85 -0.76
CA ARG A 59 -13.52 23.63 -0.31
C ARG A 59 -14.69 23.29 -1.23
N GLY A 60 -15.52 24.27 -1.56
CA GLY A 60 -16.64 24.11 -2.48
C GLY A 60 -16.18 23.61 -3.85
N GLU A 61 -15.08 24.14 -4.37
CA GLU A 61 -14.48 23.70 -5.64
C GLU A 61 -14.02 22.23 -5.59
N ILE A 62 -13.29 21.84 -4.52
CA ILE A 62 -12.83 20.45 -4.36
C ILE A 62 -14.00 19.48 -4.32
N VAL A 63 -15.02 19.78 -3.51
CA VAL A 63 -16.21 18.94 -3.36
C VAL A 63 -16.98 18.86 -4.68
N ALA A 64 -17.22 20.01 -5.34
CA ALA A 64 -17.92 20.04 -6.62
C ALA A 64 -17.17 19.23 -7.69
N ARG A 65 -15.84 19.36 -7.76
CA ARG A 65 -15.00 18.60 -8.69
C ARG A 65 -15.04 17.10 -8.41
N PHE A 66 -15.03 16.71 -7.14
CA PHE A 66 -15.16 15.32 -6.72
C PHE A 66 -16.53 14.75 -7.13
N ASP A 67 -17.62 15.42 -6.75
CA ASP A 67 -18.98 14.94 -6.97
C ASP A 67 -19.34 14.89 -8.46
N GLN A 68 -19.01 15.94 -9.23
CA GLN A 68 -19.34 16.01 -10.66
C GLN A 68 -18.46 15.10 -11.51
N GLY A 69 -17.18 14.96 -11.14
CA GLY A 69 -16.18 14.27 -11.98
C GLY A 69 -15.97 12.80 -11.63
N LEU A 70 -16.17 12.41 -10.36
CA LEU A 70 -15.73 11.11 -9.86
C LEU A 70 -16.84 10.20 -9.38
N ALA A 71 -18.09 10.65 -9.22
CA ALA A 71 -19.16 9.81 -8.68
C ALA A 71 -19.27 8.42 -9.36
N PRO A 72 -19.25 8.28 -10.71
CA PRO A 72 -19.29 6.96 -11.34
C PRO A 72 -18.05 6.10 -11.07
N ALA A 73 -16.89 6.73 -10.91
CA ALA A 73 -15.64 6.04 -10.61
C ALA A 73 -15.57 5.59 -9.15
N VAL A 74 -16.03 6.43 -8.23
CA VAL A 74 -16.16 6.11 -6.79
C VAL A 74 -17.05 4.90 -6.62
N GLU A 75 -18.25 4.91 -7.24
CA GLU A 75 -19.17 3.79 -7.13
C GLU A 75 -18.55 2.50 -7.68
N ARG A 76 -18.00 2.55 -8.91
CA ARG A 76 -17.36 1.38 -9.52
C ARG A 76 -16.21 0.84 -8.67
N TYR A 77 -15.37 1.73 -8.12
CA TYR A 77 -14.26 1.34 -7.25
C TYR A 77 -14.77 0.68 -5.96
N ARG A 78 -15.79 1.26 -5.30
CA ARG A 78 -16.36 0.74 -4.07
C ARG A 78 -17.07 -0.59 -4.28
N THR A 79 -17.95 -0.72 -5.26
CA THR A 79 -18.63 -1.98 -5.58
C THR A 79 -17.62 -3.08 -5.88
N PHE A 80 -16.57 -2.76 -6.65
CA PHE A 80 -15.53 -3.72 -6.96
C PHE A 80 -14.74 -4.13 -5.72
N ARG A 81 -14.37 -3.19 -4.86
CA ARG A 81 -13.70 -3.46 -3.59
C ARG A 81 -14.55 -4.34 -2.67
N GLU A 82 -15.82 -3.97 -2.45
CA GLU A 82 -16.78 -4.73 -1.64
C GLU A 82 -16.94 -6.16 -2.16
N ARG A 83 -16.95 -6.34 -3.49
CA ARG A 83 -16.96 -7.66 -4.12
C ARG A 83 -15.70 -8.48 -3.79
N ILE A 84 -14.51 -7.89 -3.90
CA ILE A 84 -13.24 -8.57 -3.60
C ILE A 84 -13.16 -8.92 -2.11
N ASP A 85 -13.46 -7.97 -1.22
CA ASP A 85 -13.48 -8.18 0.23
C ASP A 85 -14.48 -9.31 0.60
N GLY A 86 -15.65 -9.34 -0.05
CA GLY A 86 -16.62 -10.43 0.08
C GLY A 86 -16.06 -11.80 -0.30
N LEU A 87 -15.35 -11.92 -1.42
CA LEU A 87 -14.71 -13.19 -1.83
C LEU A 87 -13.64 -13.65 -0.83
N VAL A 88 -12.89 -12.71 -0.26
CA VAL A 88 -11.88 -12.99 0.79
C VAL A 88 -12.55 -13.53 2.05
N LEU A 89 -13.62 -12.88 2.50
CA LEU A 89 -14.40 -13.31 3.68
C LEU A 89 -15.05 -14.69 3.47
N GLU A 90 -15.55 -14.96 2.27
CA GLU A 90 -16.11 -16.28 1.94
C GLU A 90 -15.03 -17.37 1.97
N ALA A 91 -13.87 -17.12 1.33
CA ALA A 91 -12.75 -18.05 1.32
C ALA A 91 -12.18 -18.33 2.72
N ALA A 92 -12.13 -17.32 3.59
CA ALA A 92 -11.61 -17.45 4.93
C ALA A 92 -12.42 -18.40 5.83
N LYS A 93 -13.73 -18.52 5.58
CA LYS A 93 -14.63 -19.45 6.28
C LYS A 93 -14.34 -20.92 5.96
N GLU A 94 -13.77 -21.19 4.78
CA GLU A 94 -13.40 -22.55 4.39
C GLU A 94 -12.03 -22.90 4.98
N ASN A 95 -11.97 -23.86 5.91
CA ASN A 95 -10.71 -24.32 6.50
C ASN A 95 -10.78 -25.81 6.91
N PRO A 96 -10.13 -26.73 6.17
CA PRO A 96 -9.43 -26.51 4.90
C PRO A 96 -10.39 -26.22 3.74
N PRO A 97 -9.92 -25.59 2.65
CA PRO A 97 -10.68 -25.46 1.43
C PRO A 97 -10.98 -26.83 0.82
N ALA A 98 -12.16 -26.96 0.21
CA ALA A 98 -12.48 -28.12 -0.60
C ALA A 98 -11.65 -28.09 -1.89
N LYS A 99 -10.81 -29.11 -2.11
CA LYS A 99 -9.97 -29.23 -3.31
C LYS A 99 -10.86 -29.23 -4.56
N THR A 100 -10.79 -28.13 -5.31
CA THR A 100 -11.60 -27.92 -6.51
C THR A 100 -10.71 -27.32 -7.59
N VAL A 101 -10.77 -27.88 -8.80
CA VAL A 101 -10.13 -27.31 -9.99
C VAL A 101 -11.11 -27.44 -11.16
N ASP A 102 -11.46 -26.32 -11.79
CA ASP A 102 -12.25 -26.32 -13.02
C ASP A 102 -11.39 -26.91 -14.14
N PRO A 103 -11.84 -27.95 -14.85
CA PRO A 103 -11.06 -28.58 -15.93
C PRO A 103 -10.70 -27.65 -17.09
N ARG A 104 -11.35 -26.47 -17.19
CA ARG A 104 -11.08 -25.46 -18.22
C ARG A 104 -10.06 -24.42 -17.76
N LEU A 105 -9.54 -24.53 -16.54
CA LEU A 105 -8.55 -23.62 -16.03
C LEU A 105 -7.21 -23.86 -16.72
N GLU A 106 -6.74 -22.86 -17.44
CA GLU A 106 -5.38 -22.80 -17.99
C GLU A 106 -4.67 -21.60 -17.34
N ILE A 107 -3.68 -21.85 -16.48
CA ILE A 107 -2.90 -20.79 -15.81
C ILE A 107 -2.14 -19.95 -16.84
N ALA A 108 -1.65 -20.57 -17.91
CA ALA A 108 -1.01 -19.90 -19.04
C ALA A 108 -1.95 -18.89 -19.74
N ALA A 109 -3.27 -19.15 -19.77
CA ALA A 109 -4.23 -18.21 -20.34
C ALA A 109 -4.36 -16.93 -19.50
N LEU A 110 -4.09 -17.00 -18.19
CA LEU A 110 -4.12 -15.84 -17.28
C LEU A 110 -3.00 -14.83 -17.56
N HIS A 111 -1.92 -15.23 -18.26
CA HIS A 111 -0.79 -14.34 -18.58
C HIS A 111 -1.21 -13.09 -19.36
N LYS A 112 -2.27 -13.20 -20.16
CA LYS A 112 -2.82 -12.12 -20.98
C LYS A 112 -3.95 -11.36 -20.29
N GLY A 113 -4.48 -11.90 -19.20
CA GLY A 113 -5.61 -11.34 -18.47
C GLY A 113 -5.18 -10.25 -17.48
N ASP A 114 -6.00 -9.22 -17.33
CA ASP A 114 -5.86 -8.30 -16.20
C ASP A 114 -6.40 -8.98 -14.95
N GLY A 115 -5.56 -9.19 -13.93
CA GLY A 115 -5.96 -9.82 -12.67
C GLY A 115 -5.69 -8.98 -11.45
N ILE A 116 -6.26 -9.40 -10.32
CA ILE A 116 -5.89 -8.91 -8.99
C ILE A 116 -5.31 -10.03 -8.15
N TYR A 117 -4.33 -9.67 -7.31
CA TYR A 117 -3.71 -10.58 -6.37
C TYR A 117 -3.71 -10.03 -4.94
N LEU A 118 -4.07 -10.88 -4.00
CA LEU A 118 -3.95 -10.61 -2.57
C LEU A 118 -3.30 -11.81 -1.86
N ARG A 119 -2.40 -11.50 -0.95
CA ARG A 119 -1.85 -12.46 0.02
C ARG A 119 -1.92 -11.87 1.41
N ILE A 120 -2.58 -12.57 2.32
CA ILE A 120 -2.75 -12.13 3.71
C ILE A 120 -2.77 -13.34 4.66
N PRO A 121 -2.45 -13.12 5.95
CA PRO A 121 -2.75 -14.10 6.99
C PRO A 121 -4.24 -14.39 7.04
N ALA A 122 -4.62 -15.66 7.18
CA ALA A 122 -6.03 -16.06 7.29
C ALA A 122 -6.71 -15.42 8.51
N THR A 123 -5.96 -15.12 9.57
CA THR A 123 -6.45 -14.41 10.76
C THR A 123 -6.85 -12.96 10.47
N ALA A 124 -6.30 -12.34 9.42
CA ALA A 124 -6.66 -11.00 8.99
C ALA A 124 -7.90 -10.96 8.09
N ALA A 125 -8.37 -12.11 7.61
CA ALA A 125 -9.56 -12.23 6.78
C ALA A 125 -10.85 -12.37 7.62
N ALA A 126 -10.96 -11.59 8.70
CA ALA A 126 -12.09 -11.62 9.63
C ALA A 126 -13.19 -10.60 9.30
N ASP A 127 -12.79 -9.43 8.79
CA ASP A 127 -13.65 -8.29 8.47
C ASP A 127 -12.96 -7.36 7.46
N ASP A 128 -13.73 -6.45 6.85
CA ASP A 128 -13.25 -5.54 5.80
C ASP A 128 -12.08 -4.65 6.25
N ALA A 129 -12.06 -4.21 7.52
CA ALA A 129 -11.01 -3.34 8.03
C ALA A 129 -9.71 -4.12 8.24
N SER A 130 -9.80 -5.33 8.77
CA SER A 130 -8.68 -6.26 8.92
C SER A 130 -8.09 -6.66 7.56
N ILE A 131 -8.95 -6.94 6.56
CA ILE A 131 -8.52 -7.24 5.19
C ILE A 131 -7.78 -6.04 4.58
N GLN A 132 -8.35 -4.85 4.71
CA GLN A 132 -7.71 -3.64 4.20
C GLN A 132 -6.34 -3.41 4.84
N SER A 133 -6.26 -3.51 6.17
CA SER A 133 -5.00 -3.34 6.91
C SER A 133 -3.94 -4.35 6.45
N ALA A 134 -4.31 -5.62 6.32
CA ALA A 134 -3.41 -6.67 5.86
C ALA A 134 -3.01 -6.49 4.39
N ALA A 135 -3.92 -6.04 3.51
CA ALA A 135 -3.58 -5.68 2.14
C ALA A 135 -2.54 -4.55 2.10
N HIS A 136 -2.68 -3.51 2.92
CA HIS A 136 -1.68 -2.44 3.00
C HIS A 136 -0.33 -2.93 3.54
N ALA A 137 -0.32 -3.92 4.44
CA ALA A 137 0.88 -4.53 5.01
C ALA A 137 1.48 -5.64 4.14
N MET A 138 0.84 -6.01 3.02
CA MET A 138 1.28 -7.11 2.16
C MET A 138 2.71 -6.88 1.64
N ALA A 139 3.60 -7.80 1.98
CA ALA A 139 4.97 -7.81 1.51
C ALA A 139 5.07 -8.34 0.07
N PRO A 140 6.09 -7.94 -0.72
CA PRO A 140 6.37 -8.55 -2.01
C PRO A 140 6.67 -10.06 -1.88
N ASP A 141 6.18 -10.85 -2.82
CA ASP A 141 6.42 -12.28 -2.91
C ASP A 141 6.76 -12.73 -4.35
N ALA A 142 6.98 -14.03 -4.54
CA ALA A 142 7.28 -14.61 -5.84
C ALA A 142 6.16 -15.46 -6.44
N ILE A 143 5.03 -15.69 -5.77
CA ILE A 143 3.99 -16.65 -6.21
C ILE A 143 3.51 -16.31 -7.63
N THR A 144 3.11 -15.06 -7.85
CA THR A 144 2.61 -14.59 -9.16
C THR A 144 3.67 -14.71 -10.26
N ARG A 145 4.93 -14.38 -9.96
CA ARG A 145 6.05 -14.52 -10.90
C ARG A 145 6.34 -15.98 -11.23
N CYS A 146 6.32 -16.88 -10.25
CA CYS A 146 6.52 -18.32 -10.45
C CYS A 146 5.35 -18.94 -11.25
N LEU A 147 4.14 -18.40 -11.11
CA LEU A 147 2.99 -18.73 -11.95
C LEU A 147 3.11 -18.18 -13.38
N GLY A 148 3.96 -17.17 -13.61
CA GLY A 148 4.14 -16.50 -14.89
C GLY A 148 3.08 -15.43 -15.18
N ILE A 149 2.34 -14.99 -14.16
CA ILE A 149 1.31 -13.95 -14.26
C ILE A 149 1.77 -12.65 -13.63
N ALA A 150 1.19 -11.54 -14.05
CA ALA A 150 1.49 -10.20 -13.52
C ALA A 150 0.21 -9.44 -13.11
N PRO A 151 -0.58 -9.98 -12.16
CA PRO A 151 -1.77 -9.28 -11.67
C PRO A 151 -1.41 -7.99 -10.93
N THR A 152 -2.35 -7.06 -10.89
CA THR A 152 -2.25 -5.88 -10.01
C THR A 152 -2.35 -6.33 -8.56
N SER A 153 -1.44 -5.88 -7.70
CA SER A 153 -1.54 -6.15 -6.26
C SER A 153 -2.73 -5.40 -5.67
N LEU A 154 -3.53 -6.05 -4.83
CA LEU A 154 -4.65 -5.40 -4.14
C LEU A 154 -4.16 -4.27 -3.23
N LYS A 155 -2.95 -4.41 -2.66
CA LYS A 155 -2.23 -3.33 -1.99
C LYS A 155 -2.15 -2.07 -2.86
N GLY A 156 -1.60 -2.20 -4.06
CA GLY A 156 -1.42 -1.08 -4.98
C GLY A 156 -2.76 -0.48 -5.40
N PHE A 157 -3.77 -1.33 -5.62
CA PHE A 157 -5.14 -0.90 -5.92
C PHE A 157 -5.75 -0.08 -4.78
N TYR A 158 -5.62 -0.52 -3.51
CA TYR A 158 -6.12 0.20 -2.34
C TYR A 158 -5.36 1.50 -2.08
N ASP A 159 -4.04 1.47 -2.18
CA ASP A 159 -3.19 2.66 -1.98
C ASP A 159 -3.50 3.75 -3.03
N GLN A 160 -3.71 3.35 -4.29
CA GLN A 160 -4.05 4.28 -5.38
C GLN A 160 -5.48 4.79 -5.28
N GLY A 161 -6.43 3.94 -4.86
CA GLY A 161 -7.85 4.29 -4.76
C GLY A 161 -8.25 4.99 -3.47
N ALA A 162 -7.33 5.24 -2.54
CA ALA A 162 -7.62 5.88 -1.26
C ALA A 162 -8.34 7.24 -1.38
N PHE A 163 -8.05 8.02 -2.43
CA PHE A 163 -8.71 9.31 -2.67
C PHE A 163 -10.18 9.19 -3.08
N LEU A 164 -10.64 8.00 -3.51
CA LEU A 164 -12.03 7.72 -3.86
C LEU A 164 -12.86 7.30 -2.63
N MET A 165 -12.23 7.14 -1.46
CA MET A 165 -12.91 6.73 -0.24
C MET A 165 -13.52 7.94 0.50
N PRO A 166 -14.63 7.74 1.26
CA PRO A 166 -15.29 8.83 1.98
C PRO A 166 -14.36 9.62 2.91
N ALA A 167 -13.41 8.93 3.56
CA ALA A 167 -12.46 9.55 4.48
C ALA A 167 -11.63 10.69 3.83
N TRP A 168 -11.25 10.56 2.57
CA TRP A 168 -10.51 11.61 1.86
C TRP A 168 -11.41 12.84 1.62
N LEU A 169 -12.66 12.62 1.21
CA LEU A 169 -13.63 13.69 0.99
C LEU A 169 -14.01 14.37 2.31
N ASP A 170 -14.14 13.63 3.39
CA ASP A 170 -14.42 14.16 4.73
C ASP A 170 -13.26 15.03 5.24
N GLU A 171 -12.01 14.66 4.95
CA GLU A 171 -10.86 15.52 5.21
C GLU A 171 -10.98 16.85 4.44
N ALA A 172 -11.31 16.81 3.14
CA ALA A 172 -11.51 18.01 2.35
C ALA A 172 -12.64 18.89 2.89
N LYS A 173 -13.75 18.28 3.32
CA LYS A 173 -14.91 18.99 3.88
C LYS A 173 -14.62 19.64 5.24
N THR A 174 -13.83 19.00 6.09
CA THR A 174 -13.60 19.45 7.47
C THR A 174 -12.37 20.36 7.61
N THR A 175 -11.43 20.30 6.66
CA THR A 175 -10.22 21.13 6.69
C THR A 175 -10.56 22.62 6.61
N THR A 176 -10.05 23.40 7.57
CA THR A 176 -10.17 24.88 7.61
C THR A 176 -8.89 25.60 7.17
N SER A 177 -7.77 24.87 7.07
CA SER A 177 -6.47 25.42 6.66
C SER A 177 -6.40 25.56 5.13
N ARG A 178 -6.31 26.78 4.63
CA ARG A 178 -6.18 27.06 3.21
C ARG A 178 -4.94 26.43 2.55
N PRO A 179 -3.73 26.45 3.15
CA PRO A 179 -2.60 25.70 2.61
C PRO A 179 -2.91 24.21 2.44
N ARG A 180 -3.59 23.59 3.41
CA ARG A 180 -3.98 22.18 3.31
C ARG A 180 -4.99 21.95 2.19
N LEU A 181 -6.00 22.81 2.05
CA LEU A 181 -6.97 22.73 0.96
C LEU A 181 -6.31 22.82 -0.43
N ARG A 182 -5.29 23.68 -0.59
CA ARG A 182 -4.53 23.77 -1.86
C ARG A 182 -3.75 22.50 -2.17
N VAL A 183 -3.19 21.85 -1.14
CA VAL A 183 -2.52 20.55 -1.28
C VAL A 183 -3.52 19.49 -1.70
N LEU A 184 -4.70 19.44 -1.06
CA LEU A 184 -5.77 18.49 -1.42
C LEU A 184 -6.27 18.70 -2.86
N ALA A 185 -6.46 19.95 -3.29
CA ALA A 185 -6.87 20.27 -4.66
C ALA A 185 -5.82 19.82 -5.70
N SER A 186 -4.53 20.09 -5.42
CA SER A 186 -3.42 19.66 -6.29
C SER A 186 -3.28 18.13 -6.32
N ASP A 187 -3.35 17.47 -5.16
CA ASP A 187 -3.30 16.01 -5.05
C ASP A 187 -4.46 15.38 -5.82
N LEU A 188 -5.70 15.86 -5.64
CA LEU A 188 -6.85 15.38 -6.39
C LEU A 188 -6.63 15.48 -7.91
N GLY A 189 -6.14 16.62 -8.38
CA GLY A 189 -5.82 16.81 -9.80
C GLY A 189 -4.81 15.78 -10.32
N LEU A 190 -3.74 15.53 -9.56
CA LEU A 190 -2.72 14.54 -9.90
C LEU A 190 -3.26 13.10 -9.86
N ARG A 191 -4.03 12.74 -8.83
CA ARG A 191 -4.66 11.41 -8.68
C ARG A 191 -5.62 11.11 -9.83
N ILE A 192 -6.43 12.10 -10.23
CA ILE A 192 -7.34 11.97 -11.38
C ILE A 192 -6.56 11.73 -12.68
N ALA A 193 -5.48 12.48 -12.91
CA ALA A 193 -4.71 12.35 -14.14
C ALA A 193 -3.87 11.07 -14.19
N ARG A 194 -3.26 10.69 -13.07
CA ARG A 194 -2.25 9.61 -13.01
C ARG A 194 -2.83 8.26 -12.60
N ASP A 195 -3.66 8.22 -11.55
CA ASP A 195 -4.04 6.97 -10.87
C ASP A 195 -5.40 6.45 -11.35
N LEU A 196 -6.36 7.36 -11.60
CA LEU A 196 -7.73 6.99 -11.96
C LEU A 196 -7.85 6.08 -13.20
N PRO A 197 -7.14 6.32 -14.33
CA PRO A 197 -7.25 5.45 -15.49
C PRO A 197 -6.82 4.00 -15.20
N GLY A 198 -5.76 3.85 -14.39
CA GLY A 198 -5.26 2.54 -13.93
C GLY A 198 -6.29 1.84 -13.05
N LEU A 199 -6.85 2.53 -12.05
CA LEU A 199 -7.90 2.00 -11.18
C LEU A 199 -9.13 1.54 -11.98
N LEU A 200 -9.58 2.35 -12.94
CA LEU A 200 -10.73 2.01 -13.80
C LEU A 200 -10.45 0.87 -14.77
N LYS A 201 -9.18 0.59 -15.07
CA LYS A 201 -8.77 -0.63 -15.78
C LYS A 201 -8.81 -1.83 -14.83
N THR A 202 -8.24 -1.71 -13.64
CA THR A 202 -8.17 -2.78 -12.64
C THR A 202 -9.56 -3.21 -12.12
N THR A 203 -10.53 -2.30 -12.03
CA THR A 203 -11.94 -2.66 -11.72
C THR A 203 -12.60 -3.56 -12.78
N ARG A 204 -11.97 -3.75 -13.94
CA ARG A 204 -12.36 -4.69 -15.00
C ARG A 204 -11.47 -5.94 -15.02
N ALA A 205 -10.76 -6.22 -13.92
CA ALA A 205 -9.99 -7.44 -13.78
C ALA A 205 -10.87 -8.66 -14.08
N GLN A 206 -10.28 -9.61 -14.81
CA GLN A 206 -10.92 -10.84 -15.27
C GLN A 206 -10.80 -11.95 -14.24
N TYR A 207 -9.77 -11.91 -13.39
CA TYR A 207 -9.57 -12.91 -12.36
C TYR A 207 -9.08 -12.31 -11.04
N PHE A 208 -9.34 -13.02 -9.95
CA PHE A 208 -8.82 -12.72 -8.63
C PHE A 208 -8.09 -13.93 -8.07
N LEU A 209 -6.83 -13.75 -7.68
CA LEU A 209 -6.00 -14.75 -7.03
C LEU A 209 -5.81 -14.36 -5.56
N LEU A 210 -6.21 -15.24 -4.65
CA LEU A 210 -6.05 -15.07 -3.21
C LEU A 210 -5.14 -16.17 -2.65
N ALA A 211 -4.19 -15.77 -1.82
CA ALA A 211 -3.37 -16.66 -0.99
C ALA A 211 -3.62 -16.35 0.49
N LEU A 212 -4.19 -17.30 1.23
CA LEU A 212 -4.42 -17.20 2.67
C LEU A 212 -3.39 -18.03 3.45
N GLU A 213 -2.57 -17.36 4.25
CA GLU A 213 -1.55 -18.02 5.07
C GLU A 213 -2.14 -18.52 6.39
N ARG A 214 -2.01 -19.82 6.69
CA ARG A 214 -2.62 -20.42 7.89
C ARG A 214 -1.76 -20.43 9.15
N GLY A 215 -0.54 -19.92 9.09
CA GLY A 215 0.35 -19.81 10.24
C GLY A 215 1.18 -18.53 10.23
N GLU A 216 2.12 -18.42 11.16
CA GLU A 216 2.90 -17.19 11.39
C GLU A 216 4.06 -17.03 10.39
N SER A 217 4.55 -18.14 9.84
CA SER A 217 5.71 -18.16 8.94
C SER A 217 5.31 -18.57 7.52
N ARG A 218 5.62 -17.69 6.57
CA ARG A 218 5.34 -17.89 5.15
C ARG A 218 6.08 -19.06 4.49
N SER A 219 7.19 -19.51 5.07
CA SER A 219 8.02 -20.59 4.51
C SER A 219 7.71 -21.96 5.10
N GLU A 220 6.89 -22.01 6.14
CA GLU A 220 6.66 -23.23 6.93
C GLU A 220 5.16 -23.56 7.07
N SER A 221 4.29 -22.58 6.88
CA SER A 221 2.85 -22.75 7.07
C SER A 221 2.15 -23.06 5.75
N PRO A 222 1.09 -23.89 5.76
CA PRO A 222 0.29 -24.14 4.57
C PRO A 222 -0.39 -22.86 4.10
N VAL A 223 -0.55 -22.75 2.78
CA VAL A 223 -1.20 -21.63 2.10
C VAL A 223 -2.40 -22.13 1.32
N ASP A 224 -3.57 -21.59 1.63
CA ASP A 224 -4.77 -21.85 0.86
C ASP A 224 -4.84 -20.90 -0.32
N VAL A 225 -4.87 -21.44 -1.53
CA VAL A 225 -4.91 -20.69 -2.78
C VAL A 225 -6.29 -20.81 -3.39
N PHE A 226 -6.84 -19.65 -3.77
CA PHE A 226 -8.13 -19.55 -4.43
C PHE A 226 -8.00 -18.70 -5.70
N LEU A 227 -8.68 -19.11 -6.76
CA LEU A 227 -8.75 -18.38 -8.01
C LEU A 227 -10.20 -18.26 -8.46
N TRP A 228 -10.65 -17.05 -8.76
CA TRP A 228 -11.96 -16.77 -9.33
C TRP A 228 -11.84 -16.14 -10.70
N ASP A 229 -12.78 -16.49 -11.58
CA ASP A 229 -13.14 -15.69 -12.73
C ASP A 229 -14.12 -14.59 -12.28
N LEU A 230 -13.68 -13.34 -12.34
CA LEU A 230 -14.47 -12.17 -11.96
C LEU A 230 -15.53 -11.82 -13.00
N SER A 231 -15.44 -12.32 -14.23
CA SER A 231 -16.49 -12.08 -15.22
C SER A 231 -17.72 -12.95 -14.96
N SER A 232 -17.52 -14.24 -14.68
CA SER A 232 -18.62 -15.18 -14.39
C SER A 232 -18.96 -15.32 -12.90
N GLY A 233 -18.10 -14.81 -12.00
CA GLY A 233 -18.23 -14.99 -10.56
C GLY A 233 -17.94 -16.42 -10.10
N LYS A 234 -17.39 -17.27 -10.96
CA LYS A 234 -17.11 -18.68 -10.64
C LYS A 234 -15.75 -18.84 -10.02
N ARG A 235 -15.67 -19.68 -8.99
CA ARG A 235 -14.41 -20.16 -8.44
C ARG A 235 -13.84 -21.23 -9.38
N LEU A 236 -12.65 -20.97 -9.91
CA LEU A 236 -11.94 -21.86 -10.83
C LEU A 236 -11.01 -22.81 -10.08
N LEU A 237 -10.41 -22.37 -8.97
CA LEU A 237 -9.51 -23.20 -8.18
C LEU A 237 -9.63 -22.87 -6.69
N SER A 238 -9.55 -23.91 -5.86
CA SER A 238 -9.45 -23.82 -4.41
C SER A 238 -8.64 -25.02 -3.93
N VAL A 239 -7.52 -24.77 -3.25
CA VAL A 239 -6.65 -25.84 -2.77
C VAL A 239 -5.78 -25.37 -1.61
N ARG A 240 -5.43 -26.31 -0.73
CA ARG A 240 -4.36 -26.14 0.25
C ARG A 240 -3.03 -26.57 -0.38
N THR A 241 -2.03 -25.71 -0.30
CA THR A 241 -0.65 -25.97 -0.74
C THR A 241 0.28 -25.98 0.46
N GLU A 242 1.34 -26.76 0.36
CA GLU A 242 2.44 -26.75 1.33
C GLU A 242 3.61 -25.91 0.77
N PRO A 243 4.34 -25.15 1.58
CA PRO A 243 5.49 -24.35 1.13
C PRO A 243 6.74 -25.23 0.84
N THR A 244 6.57 -26.34 0.14
CA THR A 244 7.64 -27.26 -0.22
C THR A 244 8.31 -26.80 -1.50
N GLY A 245 9.43 -26.09 -1.39
CA GLY A 245 10.23 -25.70 -2.55
C GLY A 245 11.62 -25.21 -2.16
N GLU A 246 12.67 -25.83 -2.73
CA GLU A 246 14.05 -25.37 -2.60
C GLU A 246 14.52 -24.79 -3.94
N LEU A 247 15.09 -23.58 -3.92
CA LEU A 247 15.68 -22.99 -5.12
C LEU A 247 17.02 -23.68 -5.43
N LEU A 248 17.03 -24.48 -6.50
CA LEU A 248 18.26 -25.03 -7.06
C LEU A 248 19.02 -23.92 -7.78
N ALA A 249 20.14 -23.51 -7.18
CA ALA A 249 21.04 -22.53 -7.80
C ALA A 249 21.80 -23.19 -8.97
N VAL A 250 21.30 -23.03 -10.19
CA VAL A 250 21.99 -23.48 -11.40
C VAL A 250 23.14 -22.52 -11.71
N ARG A 251 24.37 -23.05 -11.79
CA ARG A 251 25.54 -22.27 -12.21
C ARG A 251 25.57 -22.22 -13.73
N ILE A 252 25.32 -21.04 -14.30
CA ILE A 252 25.62 -20.77 -15.71
C ILE A 252 27.07 -20.33 -15.80
N ALA A 253 27.89 -21.04 -16.57
CA ALA A 253 29.30 -20.69 -16.77
C ALA A 253 29.39 -19.25 -17.34
N GLY A 254 30.07 -18.35 -16.61
CA GLY A 254 30.27 -16.95 -17.00
C GLY A 254 29.37 -15.92 -16.31
N ALA A 255 28.38 -16.32 -15.50
CA ALA A 255 27.54 -15.39 -14.74
C ALA A 255 28.13 -15.07 -13.34
N ALA A 256 28.04 -13.81 -12.93
CA ALA A 256 28.47 -13.35 -11.61
C ALA A 256 27.69 -14.05 -10.48
N ARG A 257 28.36 -14.33 -9.36
CA ARG A 257 27.74 -14.95 -8.18
C ARG A 257 26.69 -14.01 -7.59
N VAL A 258 25.42 -14.39 -7.63
CA VAL A 258 24.39 -13.76 -6.81
C VAL A 258 24.50 -14.35 -5.40
N ALA A 259 24.64 -13.50 -4.38
CA ALA A 259 24.78 -13.90 -2.99
C ALA A 259 23.55 -14.72 -2.54
N ARG A 260 23.82 -15.84 -1.86
CA ARG A 260 22.82 -16.68 -1.18
C ARG A 260 22.47 -16.02 0.15
N ASP A 261 21.56 -15.05 0.13
CA ASP A 261 20.92 -14.56 1.34
C ASP A 261 19.61 -15.30 1.58
N GLY A 262 19.21 -15.45 2.85
CA GLY A 262 18.04 -16.21 3.32
C GLY A 262 16.69 -15.86 2.67
N GLN A 263 16.62 -14.85 1.81
CA GLN A 263 15.51 -14.59 0.88
C GLN A 263 15.29 -15.73 -0.14
N THR A 264 16.30 -16.56 -0.43
CA THR A 264 16.14 -17.72 -1.32
C THR A 264 15.16 -18.77 -0.78
N GLY A 265 15.04 -18.91 0.54
CA GLY A 265 14.12 -19.87 1.15
C GLY A 265 12.65 -19.50 0.90
N SER A 266 12.30 -18.22 1.10
CA SER A 266 10.94 -17.75 0.86
C SER A 266 10.53 -17.75 -0.61
N ALA A 267 11.44 -17.39 -1.52
CA ALA A 267 11.15 -17.44 -2.95
C ALA A 267 11.03 -18.90 -3.45
N GLY A 268 11.75 -19.84 -2.82
CA GLY A 268 11.59 -21.28 -3.05
C GLY A 268 10.22 -21.79 -2.63
N ALA A 269 9.79 -21.45 -1.41
CA ALA A 269 8.44 -21.76 -0.91
C ALA A 269 7.35 -21.22 -1.83
N ASP A 270 7.44 -19.95 -2.24
CA ASP A 270 6.48 -19.32 -3.16
C ASP A 270 6.42 -20.01 -4.53
N CYS A 271 7.57 -20.42 -5.07
CA CYS A 271 7.63 -21.18 -6.31
C CYS A 271 7.12 -22.63 -6.15
N GLY A 272 7.30 -23.24 -4.98
CA GLY A 272 6.73 -24.55 -4.64
C GLY A 272 5.20 -24.51 -4.58
N ILE A 273 4.63 -23.46 -4.00
CA ILE A 273 3.19 -23.18 -4.02
C ILE A 273 2.70 -23.03 -5.47
N ALA A 274 3.38 -22.21 -6.27
CA ALA A 274 3.03 -22.00 -7.67
C ALA A 274 3.12 -23.28 -8.52
N ALA A 275 4.10 -24.15 -8.25
CA ALA A 275 4.26 -25.43 -8.93
C ALA A 275 3.08 -26.37 -8.62
N GLN A 276 2.68 -26.48 -7.35
CA GLN A 276 1.48 -27.26 -6.96
C GLN A 276 0.22 -26.73 -7.64
N VAL A 277 0.04 -25.40 -7.70
CA VAL A 277 -1.12 -24.80 -8.40
C VAL A 277 -1.11 -25.15 -9.89
N LYS A 278 0.05 -25.13 -10.56
CA LYS A 278 0.19 -25.52 -11.97
C LYS A 278 -0.07 -27.00 -12.20
N GLU A 279 0.50 -27.86 -11.37
CA GLU A 279 0.28 -29.31 -11.42
C GLU A 279 -1.21 -29.65 -11.30
N LEU A 280 -1.89 -29.00 -10.35
CA LEU A 280 -3.33 -29.17 -10.15
C LEU A 280 -4.18 -28.67 -11.32
N ALA A 281 -3.72 -27.62 -12.01
CA ALA A 281 -4.33 -27.12 -13.24
C ALA A 281 -3.99 -27.99 -14.47
N GLY A 282 -3.24 -29.08 -14.32
CA GLY A 282 -2.86 -29.97 -15.42
C GLY A 282 -1.76 -29.40 -16.32
N GLU A 283 -1.03 -28.38 -15.87
CA GLU A 283 0.11 -27.83 -16.62
C GLU A 283 1.41 -28.58 -16.29
N PRO A 284 2.28 -28.81 -17.29
CA PRO A 284 3.57 -29.45 -17.06
C PRO A 284 4.44 -28.59 -16.15
N THR A 285 4.80 -29.11 -14.98
CA THR A 285 5.81 -28.52 -14.11
C THR A 285 7.19 -29.03 -14.53
N MET A 286 8.23 -28.19 -14.46
CA MET A 286 9.63 -28.61 -14.71
C MET A 286 10.18 -29.43 -13.53
N GLY A 287 9.43 -30.42 -13.05
CA GLY A 287 9.62 -31.05 -11.76
C GLY A 287 9.44 -32.57 -11.70
N ASP A 288 9.17 -33.28 -12.81
CA ASP A 288 9.13 -34.75 -12.81
C ASP A 288 10.47 -35.36 -13.27
N PRO A 289 11.40 -35.72 -12.37
CA PRO A 289 12.46 -36.68 -12.66
C PRO A 289 11.98 -38.14 -12.57
N HIS A 290 10.70 -38.39 -12.27
CA HIS A 290 10.09 -39.73 -12.22
C HIS A 290 9.04 -39.96 -13.31
N GLY A 291 9.22 -39.33 -14.48
CA GLY A 291 8.70 -39.86 -15.72
C GLY A 291 9.37 -41.21 -15.98
N GLU A 292 8.70 -42.28 -15.58
CA GLU A 292 9.02 -43.66 -15.93
C GLU A 292 9.23 -43.72 -17.45
N SER A 293 10.49 -43.80 -17.85
CA SER A 293 10.84 -44.09 -19.24
C SER A 293 10.12 -45.39 -19.62
N PRO A 294 9.31 -45.43 -20.69
CA PRO A 294 8.77 -46.70 -21.15
C PRO A 294 9.97 -47.58 -21.43
N THR A 295 10.06 -48.66 -20.66
CA THR A 295 11.08 -49.69 -20.77
C THR A 295 11.15 -50.11 -22.22
N GLY A 296 12.25 -49.69 -22.86
CA GLY A 296 12.58 -50.09 -24.21
C GLY A 296 12.56 -51.61 -24.25
N THR A 297 11.59 -52.13 -25.01
CA THR A 297 11.46 -53.55 -25.33
C THR A 297 12.80 -54.03 -25.88
N THR A 298 13.43 -54.94 -25.13
CA THR A 298 14.58 -55.72 -25.58
C THR A 298 14.22 -56.47 -26.86
N ALA A 299 14.73 -56.01 -28.00
CA ALA A 299 14.71 -56.79 -29.23
C ALA A 299 15.82 -57.85 -29.18
N PRO A 300 15.55 -59.11 -29.56
CA PRO A 300 16.50 -60.21 -29.43
C PRO A 300 17.59 -60.18 -30.53
N ALA A 301 18.70 -60.81 -30.17
CA ALA A 301 19.90 -61.00 -30.98
C ALA A 301 19.63 -61.63 -32.35
N GLY A 302 20.23 -61.02 -33.38
CA GLY A 302 20.36 -61.58 -34.73
C GLY A 302 21.83 -61.74 -35.07
N THR A 303 22.29 -62.98 -35.04
CA THR A 303 23.59 -63.50 -35.48
C THR A 303 23.86 -63.16 -36.94
N ALA A 304 25.04 -62.63 -37.25
CA ALA A 304 25.58 -62.60 -38.60
C ALA A 304 26.76 -63.57 -38.66
N ALA A 305 26.55 -64.67 -39.39
CA ALA A 305 27.58 -65.55 -39.94
C ALA A 305 27.30 -65.70 -41.44
N GLU A 306 28.40 -65.65 -42.21
CA GLU A 306 28.55 -65.73 -43.68
C GLU A 306 28.11 -64.53 -44.54
#